data_AF-A0A9W9ZCC3-F1
#
_entry.id   AF-A0A9W9ZCC3-F1
#
_cell.length_a   1.000
_cell.length_b   1.000
_cell.length_c   1.000
_cell.angle_alpha   90.00
_cell.angle_beta   90.00
_cell.angle_gamma   90.00
#
_symmetry.space_group_name_H-M   'P 1'
#
loop_
_entity.id
_entity.type
_entity.pdbx_description
1 polymer ?
#
loop_
_entity_poly.entity_id
_entity_poly.type
_entity_poly.pdbx_seq_one_letter_code
_entity_poly.pdbx_strand_id
1 'polypeptide(L)'
;MATLGGVPYPTLSNAELCKALKNDYHMERPEMCCDEVYELMTECWREDPTTRPSFSQLIEKLEAIMTRDVPYCDLNKHDESSPYYNVPVQADNDSV
;
A
#
# COMPACT_ATOMS: atom_id res chain seq x y z
N MET A 1 3.46 -8.85 0.89
CA MET A 1 4.58 -7.90 0.68
C MET A 1 4.43 -7.33 -0.72
N ALA A 2 3.62 -6.28 -0.87
CA ALA A 2 3.25 -5.71 -2.17
C ALA A 2 4.32 -4.78 -2.76
N THR A 3 5.17 -4.19 -1.92
CA THR A 3 6.21 -3.22 -2.29
C THR A 3 7.62 -3.75 -2.01
N LEU A 4 7.77 -5.06 -1.72
CA LEU A 4 9.03 -5.72 -1.37
C LEU A 4 9.88 -4.99 -0.29
N GLY A 5 9.24 -4.24 0.61
CA GLY A 5 9.92 -3.48 1.67
C GLY A 5 10.18 -2.01 1.35
N GLY A 6 9.61 -1.47 0.27
CA GLY A 6 9.66 -0.04 -0.04
C GLY A 6 9.03 0.84 1.05
N VAL A 7 9.60 2.02 1.26
CA VAL A 7 9.16 3.00 2.27
C VAL A 7 7.80 3.58 1.84
N PRO A 8 6.77 3.56 2.71
CA PRO A 8 5.48 4.13 2.38
C PRO A 8 5.56 5.66 2.29
N TYR A 9 4.96 6.24 1.25
CA TYR A 9 4.92 7.69 0.98
C TYR A 9 6.29 8.36 0.97
N PRO A 10 7.26 7.86 0.19
CA PRO A 10 8.65 8.26 0.36
C PRO A 10 8.92 9.71 -0.14
N THR A 11 7.95 10.33 -0.83
CA THR A 11 8.03 11.70 -1.31
C THR A 11 7.39 12.73 -0.35
N LEU A 12 6.79 12.30 0.76
CA LEU A 12 6.06 13.16 1.68
C LEU A 12 6.71 13.14 3.07
N SER A 13 6.83 14.31 3.70
CA SER A 13 7.16 14.38 5.13
C SER A 13 5.97 13.94 6.01
N ASN A 14 6.21 13.59 7.27
CA ASN A 14 5.14 13.19 8.21
C ASN A 14 4.02 14.23 8.34
N ALA A 15 4.36 15.52 8.33
CA ALA A 15 3.40 16.61 8.42
C ALA A 15 2.53 16.72 7.15
N GLU A 16 3.15 16.58 5.98
CA GLU A 16 2.46 16.57 4.68
C GLU A 16 1.60 15.32 4.52
N LEU A 17 2.08 14.18 4.97
CA LEU A 17 1.34 12.92 4.98
C LEU A 17 0.07 13.01 5.81
N CYS A 18 0.15 13.57 7.03
CA CYS A 18 -1.04 13.78 7.87
C CYS A 18 -2.07 14.68 7.18
N LYS A 19 -1.64 15.68 6.41
CA LYS A 19 -2.52 16.57 5.65
C LYS A 19 -3.10 15.87 4.43
N ALA A 20 -2.31 15.07 3.72
CA ALA A 20 -2.73 14.30 2.56
C ALA A 20 -3.78 13.25 2.94
N LEU A 21 -3.55 12.47 4.00
CA LEU A 21 -4.51 11.47 4.48
C LEU A 21 -5.85 12.10 4.90
N LYS A 22 -5.83 13.30 5.48
CA LYS A 22 -7.06 14.04 5.82
C LYS A 22 -7.83 14.54 4.58
N ASN A 23 -7.15 14.62 3.44
CA ASN A 23 -7.76 14.99 2.16
C ASN A 23 -8.09 13.73 1.32
N ASP A 24 -8.22 12.56 1.95
CA ASP A 24 -8.51 11.28 1.30
C ASP A 24 -7.42 10.83 0.29
N TYR A 25 -6.21 11.37 0.42
CA TYR A 25 -5.08 10.90 -0.39
C TYR A 25 -4.52 9.61 0.19
N HIS A 26 -4.75 8.53 -0.54
CA HIS A 26 -4.13 7.23 -0.30
C HIS A 26 -3.12 6.90 -1.39
N MET A 27 -2.21 5.99 -1.06
CA MET A 27 -1.18 5.53 -1.98
C MET A 27 -1.79 4.92 -3.24
N GLU A 28 -1.20 5.27 -4.39
CA GLU A 28 -1.58 4.69 -5.67
C GLU A 28 -1.31 3.19 -5.72
N ARG A 29 -2.03 2.48 -6.60
CA ARG A 29 -1.86 1.05 -6.77
C ARG A 29 -0.46 0.73 -7.28
N PRO A 30 0.33 -0.13 -6.59
CA PRO A 30 1.58 -0.64 -7.13
C PRO A 30 1.34 -1.48 -8.40
N GLU A 31 2.19 -1.35 -9.42
CA GLU A 31 2.05 -2.09 -10.69
C GLU A 31 2.10 -3.61 -10.53
N MET A 32 2.72 -4.08 -9.45
CA MET A 32 2.83 -5.51 -9.14
C MET A 32 1.56 -6.11 -8.56
N CYS A 33 0.60 -5.31 -8.07
CA CYS A 33 -0.60 -5.82 -7.41
C CYS A 33 -1.79 -5.85 -8.35
N CYS A 34 -2.55 -6.95 -8.33
CA CYS A 34 -3.82 -7.00 -9.03
C CYS A 34 -4.86 -6.08 -8.35
N ASP A 35 -5.88 -5.69 -9.13
CA ASP A 35 -6.89 -4.72 -8.69
C ASP A 35 -7.63 -5.18 -7.43
N GLU A 36 -7.92 -6.48 -7.29
CA GLU A 36 -8.64 -7.04 -6.12
C GLU A 36 -7.87 -6.86 -4.81
N VAL A 37 -6.53 -6.89 -4.87
CA VAL A 37 -5.67 -6.68 -3.70
C VAL A 37 -5.62 -5.21 -3.34
N TYR A 38 -5.60 -4.34 -4.35
CA TYR A 38 -5.67 -2.90 -4.13
C TYR A 38 -7.01 -2.50 -3.55
N GLU A 39 -8.12 -3.06 -4.05
CA GLU A 39 -9.45 -2.88 -3.46
C GLU A 39 -9.46 -3.28 -1.99
N LEU A 40 -8.91 -4.45 -1.64
CA LEU A 40 -8.78 -4.88 -0.25
C LEU A 40 -7.96 -3.90 0.61
N MET A 41 -6.88 -3.34 0.06
CA MET A 41 -6.09 -2.30 0.74
C MET A 41 -6.89 -1.01 0.95
N THR A 42 -7.64 -0.55 -0.05
CA THR A 42 -8.49 0.66 0.07
C THR A 42 -9.63 0.48 1.07
N GLU A 43 -10.20 -0.72 1.18
CA GLU A 43 -11.19 -1.03 2.22
C GLU A 43 -10.61 -0.90 3.63
N CYS A 44 -9.34 -1.26 3.81
CA CYS A 44 -8.63 -1.09 5.09
C CYS A 44 -8.37 0.38 5.42
N TRP A 45 -8.32 1.25 4.40
CA TRP A 45 -7.99 2.66 4.54
C TRP A 45 -9.19 3.59 4.67
N ARG A 46 -10.42 3.06 4.70
CA ARG A 46 -11.64 3.87 4.86
C ARG A 46 -11.56 4.81 6.06
N GLU A 47 -12.02 6.04 5.86
CA GLU A 47 -12.05 7.08 6.90
C GLU A 47 -12.81 6.60 8.14
N ASP A 48 -14.03 6.06 7.94
CA ASP A 48 -14.85 5.49 9.00
C ASP A 48 -14.29 4.12 9.47
N PRO A 49 -13.78 4.01 10.71
CA PRO A 49 -13.23 2.77 11.24
C PRO A 49 -14.25 1.63 11.29
N THR A 50 -15.54 1.93 11.41
CA THR A 50 -16.61 0.90 11.50
C THR A 50 -16.88 0.22 10.16
N THR A 51 -16.52 0.88 9.06
CA THR A 51 -16.69 0.35 7.70
C THR A 51 -15.50 -0.47 7.23
N ARG A 52 -14.42 -0.52 8.02
CA ARG A 52 -13.21 -1.29 7.72
C ARG A 52 -13.50 -2.78 7.95
N PRO A 53 -13.00 -3.67 7.07
CA PRO A 53 -13.17 -5.10 7.24
C PRO A 53 -12.45 -5.59 8.50
N SER A 54 -13.05 -6.55 9.18
CA SER A 54 -12.39 -7.30 10.25
C SER A 54 -11.29 -8.21 9.70
N PHE A 55 -10.36 -8.63 10.55
CA PHE A 55 -9.32 -9.59 10.15
C PHE A 55 -9.89 -10.90 9.61
N SER A 56 -11.01 -11.39 10.16
CA SER A 56 -11.66 -12.59 9.64
C SER A 56 -12.15 -12.39 8.20
N GLN A 57 -12.79 -11.27 7.91
CA GLN A 57 -13.23 -10.92 6.55
C GLN A 57 -12.05 -10.72 5.59
N LEU A 58 -10.95 -10.14 6.09
CA LEU A 58 -9.72 -9.99 5.30
C LEU A 58 -9.12 -11.34 4.91
N ILE A 59 -9.08 -12.31 5.83
CA ILE A 59 -8.57 -13.66 5.58
C ILE A 59 -9.43 -14.35 4.51
N GLU A 60 -10.76 -14.35 4.67
CA GLU A 60 -11.67 -14.96 3.70
C GLU A 60 -11.51 -14.35 2.29
N LYS A 61 -11.42 -13.02 2.20
CA LYS A 61 -11.20 -12.32 0.92
C LYS A 61 -9.83 -12.65 0.32
N LEU A 62 -8.79 -12.70 1.13
CA LEU A 62 -7.44 -13.01 0.67
C LEU A 62 -7.35 -14.46 0.17
N GLU A 63 -7.94 -15.42 0.87
CA GLU A 63 -8.03 -16.82 0.44
C GLU A 63 -8.78 -16.96 -0.88
N ALA A 64 -9.88 -16.20 -1.05
CA ALA A 64 -10.61 -16.15 -2.31
C ALA A 64 -9.76 -15.61 -3.46
N ILE A 65 -8.95 -14.57 -3.23
CA ILE A 65 -8.03 -14.03 -4.25
C ILE A 65 -6.94 -15.06 -4.59
N MET A 66 -6.38 -15.74 -3.59
CA MET A 66 -5.30 -16.72 -3.76
C MET A 66 -5.72 -17.99 -4.50
N THR A 67 -7.00 -18.33 -4.51
CA THR A 67 -7.54 -19.53 -5.17
C THR A 67 -7.90 -19.30 -6.65
N ARG A 68 -7.73 -18.07 -7.16
CA ARG A 68 -8.01 -17.73 -8.56
C ARG A 68 -6.81 -17.99 -9.45
N ASP A 69 -7.08 -18.21 -10.73
CA ASP A 69 -6.08 -18.48 -11.78
C ASP A 69 -5.36 -17.19 -12.26
N VAL A 70 -5.23 -16.20 -11.35
CA VAL A 70 -4.63 -14.89 -11.62
C VAL A 70 -3.62 -14.59 -10.51
N PRO A 71 -2.35 -14.25 -10.84
CA PRO A 71 -1.35 -13.99 -9.83
C PRO A 71 -1.73 -12.75 -8.99
N TYR A 72 -1.80 -12.92 -7.66
CA TYR A 72 -2.02 -11.86 -6.66
C TYR A 72 -0.98 -10.74 -6.77
N CYS A 73 0.28 -11.14 -7.00
CA CYS A 73 1.39 -10.24 -7.28
C CYS A 73 2.19 -10.78 -8.46
N ASP A 74 2.39 -9.97 -9.49
CA ASP A 74 3.28 -10.30 -10.59
C ASP A 74 4.64 -9.63 -10.37
N LEU A 75 5.57 -10.40 -9.81
CA LEU A 75 6.94 -9.94 -9.53
C LEU A 75 7.74 -9.68 -10.80
N ASN A 76 7.28 -10.14 -11.97
CA ASN A 76 7.96 -9.86 -13.25
C ASN A 76 7.69 -8.44 -13.76
N LYS A 77 6.72 -7.73 -13.15
CA LYS A 77 6.40 -6.33 -13.46
C LYS A 77 7.13 -5.34 -12.54
N HIS A 78 8.17 -5.81 -11.84
CA HIS A 78 8.95 -4.93 -10.98
C HIS A 78 9.77 -3.95 -11.81
N ASP A 79 9.37 -2.67 -11.79
CA ASP A 79 10.18 -1.58 -12.32
C ASP A 79 11.10 -1.01 -11.22
N GLU A 80 12.36 -1.48 -11.19
CA GLU A 80 13.42 -0.94 -10.32
C GLU A 80 13.76 0.53 -10.62
N SER A 81 13.37 1.05 -11.80
CA SER A 81 13.59 2.44 -12.17
C SER A 81 12.56 3.39 -11.57
N SER A 82 11.46 2.86 -11.01
CA SER A 82 10.41 3.70 -10.46
C SER A 82 10.96 4.54 -9.29
N PRO A 83 10.73 5.87 -9.29
CA PRO A 83 11.16 6.75 -8.20
C PRO A 83 10.52 6.37 -6.86
N TYR A 84 9.47 5.53 -6.89
CA TYR A 84 8.86 4.95 -5.71
C TYR A 84 9.82 4.04 -4.91
N TYR A 85 10.74 3.35 -5.58
CA TYR A 85 11.74 2.46 -4.95
C TYR A 85 13.12 3.12 -4.80
N ASN A 86 13.38 4.20 -5.53
CA ASN A 86 14.66 4.93 -5.54
C ASN A 86 14.60 6.24 -4.75
N VAL A 87 14.11 6.19 -3.52
CA VAL A 87 14.20 7.35 -2.62
C VAL A 87 15.43 7.22 -1.75
N PRO A 88 16.35 8.22 -1.73
CA PRO A 88 17.48 8.20 -0.81
C PRO A 88 16.92 8.12 0.60
N VAL A 89 17.40 7.14 1.37
CA VAL A 89 17.05 6.98 2.79
C VAL A 89 17.30 8.32 3.46
N GLN A 90 16.23 9.05 3.78
CA GLN A 90 16.34 10.28 4.54
C GLN A 90 16.86 9.84 5.89
N ALA A 91 18.12 10.18 6.18
CA ALA A 91 18.72 9.94 7.48
C ALA A 91 17.81 10.60 8.52
N ASP A 92 17.16 9.77 9.31
CA ASP A 92 16.36 10.16 10.45
C ASP A 92 17.27 10.98 11.37
N ASN A 93 17.15 12.30 11.26
CA ASN A 93 17.84 13.23 12.12
C ASN A 93 16.82 13.72 13.16
N ASP A 94 16.18 12.79 13.86
CA ASP A 94 15.56 13.06 15.15
C ASP A 94 16.68 13.16 16.19
N SER A 95 17.30 14.33 16.22
CA SER A 95 18.06 14.80 17.37
C SER A 95 17.10 15.37 18.42
N VAL A 96 17.20 14.80 19.62
CA VAL A 96 16.69 15.23 20.96
C VAL A 96 15.37 14.61 21.41
#